data_AF-W8VV35-F1
#
_entry.id   AF-W8VV35-F1
#
_cell.length_a   1.000
_cell.length_b   1.000
_cell.length_c   1.000
_cell.angle_alpha   90.00
_cell.angle_beta   90.00
_cell.angle_gamma   90.00
#
_symmetry.space_group_name_H-M   'P 1'
#
loop_
_entity.id
_entity.type
_entity.pdbx_description
1 polymer ?
#
loop_
_entity_poly.entity_id
_entity_poly.type
_entity_poly.pdbx_seq_one_letter_code
_entity_poly.pdbx_strand_id
1 'polypeptide(L)'
;MELATIQEKLEAKHHVFMVYRNQVNKDLERSGFETIEENEPNAFLQELVSVLSEAIEDSNPKLQQLYYLADVQEKNLEQGIVLGFLTREWVKIRFRLNQ
;
A
#
# COMPACT_ATOMS: atom_id res chain seq x y z
N MET A 1 -0.42 -3.96 14.54
CA MET A 1 -0.75 -5.41 14.46
C MET A 1 -1.20 -5.84 13.06
N GLU A 2 -1.30 -4.96 12.05
CA GLU A 2 -1.82 -5.33 10.72
C GLU A 2 -0.73 -5.56 9.65
N LEU A 3 0.40 -4.83 9.69
CA LEU A 3 1.49 -4.97 8.72
C LEU A 3 2.09 -6.37 8.70
N ALA A 4 2.42 -6.93 9.86
CA ALA A 4 2.98 -8.28 9.99
C ALA A 4 2.04 -9.35 9.37
N THR A 5 0.73 -9.20 9.56
CA THR A 5 -0.26 -10.12 8.95
C THR A 5 -0.37 -9.95 7.44
N ILE A 6 -0.23 -8.73 6.91
CA ILE A 6 -0.19 -8.52 5.45
C ILE A 6 1.09 -9.15 4.89
N GLN A 7 2.23 -8.88 5.52
CA GLN A 7 3.52 -9.45 5.15
C GLN A 7 3.48 -10.98 5.10
N GLU A 8 3.06 -11.63 6.19
CA GLU A 8 2.94 -13.10 6.27
C GLU A 8 2.10 -13.68 5.12
N LYS A 9 1.04 -12.98 4.70
CA LYS A 9 0.15 -13.44 3.63
C LYS A 9 0.70 -13.21 2.23
N LEU A 10 1.45 -12.13 2.03
CA LEU A 10 2.15 -11.89 0.77
C LEU A 10 3.31 -12.87 0.60
N GLU A 11 4.02 -13.20 1.68
CA GLU A 11 5.08 -14.21 1.70
C GLU A 11 4.55 -15.63 1.50
N ALA A 12 3.37 -15.96 2.05
CA ALA A 12 2.79 -17.30 1.94
C ALA A 12 2.42 -17.72 0.51
N LYS A 13 2.11 -16.76 -0.38
CA LYS A 13 1.70 -17.06 -1.76
C LYS A 13 2.21 -16.00 -2.74
N HIS A 14 3.24 -16.32 -3.51
CA HIS A 14 3.84 -15.41 -4.49
C HIS A 14 2.83 -14.83 -5.50
N HIS A 15 1.84 -15.61 -5.96
CA HIS A 15 0.77 -15.09 -6.83
C HIS A 15 -0.06 -13.97 -6.17
N VAL A 16 -0.34 -14.09 -4.86
CA VAL A 16 -1.07 -13.07 -4.09
C VAL A 16 -0.24 -11.80 -3.99
N PHE A 17 1.08 -11.95 -3.75
CA PHE A 17 2.01 -10.83 -3.78
C PHE A 17 2.02 -10.11 -5.12
N MET A 18 2.13 -10.83 -6.24
CA MET A 18 2.15 -10.20 -7.57
C MET A 18 0.86 -9.42 -7.87
N VAL A 19 -0.30 -9.92 -7.44
CA VAL A 19 -1.58 -9.19 -7.56
C VAL A 19 -1.59 -7.94 -6.69
N TYR A 20 -1.08 -8.03 -5.46
CA TYR A 20 -0.96 -6.90 -4.53
C TYR A 20 -0.04 -5.81 -5.06
N ARG A 21 1.19 -6.18 -5.44
CA ARG A 21 2.18 -5.30 -6.06
C ARG A 21 1.60 -4.56 -7.26
N ASN A 22 0.95 -5.27 -8.18
CA ASN A 22 0.37 -4.67 -9.38
C ASN A 22 -0.77 -3.69 -9.07
N GLN A 23 -1.59 -3.97 -8.06
CA GLN A 23 -2.67 -3.08 -7.67
C GLN A 23 -2.12 -1.80 -7.03
N VAL A 24 -1.17 -1.95 -6.09
CA VAL A 24 -0.54 -0.82 -5.42
C VAL A 24 0.22 0.06 -6.41
N ASN A 25 1.03 -0.51 -7.30
CA ASN A 25 1.78 0.24 -8.30
C ASN A 25 0.84 1.04 -9.24
N LYS A 26 -0.31 0.48 -9.63
CA LYS A 26 -1.31 1.23 -10.41
C LYS A 26 -1.86 2.43 -9.66
N ASP A 27 -2.07 2.31 -8.35
CA ASP A 27 -2.59 3.40 -7.53
C ASP A 27 -1.50 4.46 -7.25
N LEU A 28 -0.23 4.05 -7.09
CA LEU A 28 0.94 4.94 -7.07
C LEU A 28 1.05 5.77 -8.35
N GLU A 29 1.02 5.13 -9.52
CA GLU A 29 1.09 5.82 -10.82
C GLU A 29 -0.04 6.84 -11.00
N ARG A 30 -1.27 6.46 -10.61
CA ARG A 30 -2.44 7.35 -10.68
C ARG A 30 -2.29 8.61 -9.83
N SER A 31 -1.55 8.52 -8.74
CA SER A 31 -1.23 9.64 -7.87
C SER A 31 0.10 10.33 -8.24
N GLY A 32 0.75 9.90 -9.32
CA GLY A 32 1.98 10.51 -9.84
C GLY A 32 3.24 10.13 -9.07
N PHE A 33 3.23 8.98 -8.39
CA PHE A 33 4.41 8.33 -7.82
C PHE A 33 5.02 7.34 -8.80
N GLU A 34 6.31 7.05 -8.63
CA GLU A 34 6.98 5.99 -9.37
C GLU A 34 6.56 4.61 -8.85
N THR A 35 6.63 3.61 -9.72
CA THR A 35 6.31 2.23 -9.35
C THR A 35 7.46 1.58 -8.60
N ILE A 36 7.13 0.72 -7.65
CA ILE A 36 8.14 -0.04 -6.90
C ILE A 36 8.47 -1.32 -7.67
N GLU A 37 9.75 -1.50 -8.01
CA GLU A 37 10.25 -2.62 -8.81
C GLU A 37 10.55 -3.89 -7.99
N GLU A 38 10.56 -3.77 -6.66
CA GLU A 38 10.86 -4.87 -5.75
C GLU A 38 9.94 -6.07 -5.93
N ASN A 39 10.55 -7.25 -6.10
CA ASN A 39 9.86 -8.51 -6.38
C ASN A 39 9.81 -9.46 -5.16
N GLU A 40 10.32 -9.01 -4.02
CA GLU A 40 10.18 -9.69 -2.73
C GLU A 40 9.18 -8.95 -1.85
N PRO A 41 8.23 -9.64 -1.19
CA PRO A 41 7.18 -8.99 -0.39
C PRO A 41 7.69 -8.00 0.65
N ASN A 42 8.72 -8.38 1.42
CA ASN A 42 9.26 -7.52 2.46
C ASN A 42 9.97 -6.29 1.88
N ALA A 43 10.77 -6.45 0.83
CA ALA A 43 11.45 -5.34 0.16
C ALA A 43 10.43 -4.35 -0.44
N PHE A 44 9.39 -4.88 -1.10
CA PHE A 44 8.30 -4.07 -1.64
C PHE A 44 7.56 -3.27 -0.56
N LEU A 45 7.22 -3.91 0.57
CA LEU A 45 6.53 -3.23 1.66
C LEU A 45 7.40 -2.16 2.32
N GLN A 46 8.70 -2.41 2.49
CA GLN A 46 9.63 -1.43 3.04
C GLN A 46 9.75 -0.20 2.14
N GLU A 47 9.92 -0.39 0.83
CA GLU A 47 10.00 0.69 -0.13
C GLU A 47 8.70 1.50 -0.17
N LEU A 48 7.55 0.82 -0.12
CA LEU A 48 6.24 1.47 -0.09
C LEU A 48 6.05 2.32 1.17
N VAL A 49 6.52 1.84 2.33
CA VAL A 49 6.50 2.63 3.56
C VAL A 49 7.41 3.86 3.42
N SER A 50 8.58 3.73 2.79
CA SER A 50 9.49 4.85 2.55
C SER A 50 8.84 5.93 1.70
N VAL A 51 8.32 5.55 0.53
CA VAL A 51 7.64 6.48 -0.41
C VAL A 51 6.50 7.24 0.27
N LEU A 52 5.67 6.52 1.04
CA LEU A 52 4.55 7.14 1.75
C LEU A 52 5.02 8.05 2.89
N SER A 53 6.08 7.67 3.60
CA SER A 53 6.63 8.46 4.71
C SER A 53 7.27 9.76 4.21
N GLU A 54 8.06 9.70 3.13
CA GLU A 54 8.62 10.89 2.47
C GLU A 54 7.52 11.83 1.99
N ALA A 55 6.47 11.27 1.37
CA ALA A 55 5.33 12.06 0.93
C ALA A 55 4.56 12.72 2.09
N ILE A 56 4.55 12.11 3.28
CA ILE A 56 3.97 12.69 4.50
C ILE A 56 4.82 13.86 4.99
N GLU A 57 6.13 13.64 5.13
CA GLU A 57 7.07 14.65 5.64
C GLU A 57 7.07 15.91 4.75
N ASP A 58 6.97 15.73 3.44
CA ASP A 58 6.92 16.83 2.46
C ASP A 58 5.53 17.51 2.34
N SER A 59 4.53 17.07 3.13
CA SER A 59 3.13 17.51 2.99
C SER A 59 2.64 17.42 1.54
N ASN A 60 3.02 16.34 0.84
CA ASN A 60 2.92 16.24 -0.60
C ASN A 60 1.44 16.14 -1.05
N PRO A 61 0.94 17.00 -1.94
CA PRO A 61 -0.44 16.95 -2.42
C PRO A 61 -0.79 15.63 -3.15
N LYS A 62 0.20 14.92 -3.69
CA LYS A 62 -0.01 13.59 -4.29
C LYS A 62 -0.49 12.55 -3.28
N LEU A 63 -0.07 12.70 -2.02
CA LEU A 63 -0.47 11.84 -0.92
C LEU A 63 -1.97 11.97 -0.63
N GLN A 64 -2.51 13.20 -0.69
CA GLN A 64 -3.95 13.44 -0.56
C GLN A 64 -4.75 12.71 -1.64
N GLN A 65 -4.21 12.61 -2.86
CA GLN A 65 -4.84 11.85 -3.95
C GLN A 65 -4.83 10.34 -3.66
N LEU A 66 -3.72 9.78 -3.15
CA LEU A 66 -3.67 8.38 -2.72
C LEU A 66 -4.71 8.11 -1.63
N TYR A 67 -4.84 9.00 -0.65
CA TYR A 67 -5.80 8.85 0.45
C TYR A 67 -7.25 8.97 0.01
N TYR A 68 -7.54 9.90 -0.91
CA TYR A 68 -8.85 9.99 -1.56
C TYR A 68 -9.18 8.70 -2.31
N LEU A 69 -8.25 8.18 -3.11
CA LEU A 69 -8.41 6.91 -3.79
C LEU A 69 -8.56 5.75 -2.81
N ALA A 70 -7.99 5.85 -1.60
CA ALA A 70 -8.01 4.86 -0.53
C ALA A 70 -9.24 4.92 0.38
N ASP A 71 -10.08 5.95 0.27
CA ASP A 71 -11.22 6.21 1.18
C ASP A 71 -10.80 6.30 2.66
N VAL A 72 -9.61 6.84 2.92
CA VAL A 72 -9.08 7.00 4.28
C VAL A 72 -9.50 8.36 4.83
N GLN A 73 -10.40 8.36 5.82
CA GLN A 73 -10.81 9.59 6.53
C GLN A 73 -9.69 10.03 7.50
N GLU A 74 -9.30 11.30 7.44
CA GLU A 74 -8.11 11.97 8.01
C GLU A 74 -7.85 11.87 9.54
N LYS A 75 -8.37 10.88 10.27
CA LYS A 75 -8.32 10.91 11.75
C LYS A 75 -7.17 10.19 12.45
N ASN A 76 -6.22 9.57 11.75
CA ASN A 76 -5.12 8.87 12.40
C ASN A 76 -3.77 9.38 11.88
N LEU A 77 -2.96 9.97 12.79
CA LEU A 77 -1.56 10.38 12.60
C LEU A 77 -0.78 9.47 11.66
N GLU A 78 -0.08 10.07 10.69
CA GLU A 78 1.00 9.57 9.81
C GLU A 78 1.18 8.04 9.71
N GLN A 79 1.58 7.34 10.78
CA GLN A 79 1.70 5.87 10.80
C GLN A 79 0.37 5.11 10.61
N GLY A 80 -0.73 5.65 11.11
CA GLY A 80 -2.08 5.12 10.92
C GLY A 80 -2.56 5.24 9.48
N ILE A 81 -2.00 6.17 8.71
CA ILE A 81 -2.42 6.38 7.32
C ILE A 81 -1.75 5.38 6.39
N VAL A 82 -0.45 5.12 6.59
CA VAL A 82 0.29 4.06 5.88
C VAL A 82 -0.39 2.70 6.13
N LEU A 83 -0.69 2.38 7.39
CA LEU A 83 -1.40 1.14 7.74
C LEU A 83 -2.81 1.08 7.12
N GLY A 84 -3.56 2.19 7.12
CA GLY A 84 -4.88 2.27 6.51
C GLY A 84 -4.87 1.98 5.01
N PHE A 85 -3.91 2.55 4.28
CA PHE A 85 -3.73 2.29 2.85
C PHE A 85 -3.43 0.81 2.58
N LEU A 86 -2.45 0.23 3.30
CA LEU A 86 -2.04 -1.16 3.13
C LEU A 86 -3.18 -2.15 3.41
N THR A 87 -3.92 -1.93 4.50
CA THR A 87 -5.04 -2.77 4.91
C THR A 87 -6.19 -2.71 3.90
N ARG A 88 -6.49 -1.52 3.34
CA ARG A 88 -7.56 -1.35 2.36
C ARG A 88 -7.24 -2.06 1.04
N GLU A 89 -6.01 -1.94 0.54
CA GLU A 89 -5.59 -2.69 -0.66
C GLU A 89 -5.60 -4.21 -0.42
N TRP A 90 -5.21 -4.65 0.79
CA TRP A 90 -5.33 -6.05 1.18
C TRP A 90 -6.79 -6.55 1.18
N VAL A 91 -7.73 -5.76 1.72
CA VAL A 91 -9.17 -6.11 1.74
C VAL A 91 -9.72 -6.28 0.32
N LYS A 92 -9.44 -5.36 -0.60
CA LYS A 92 -9.90 -5.48 -2.01
C LYS A 92 -9.42 -6.76 -2.68
N ILE A 93 -8.18 -7.15 -2.43
CA ILE A 93 -7.56 -8.33 -3.05
C ILE A 93 -8.11 -9.61 -2.42
N ARG A 94 -8.26 -9.65 -1.10
CA ARG A 94 -8.90 -10.77 -0.41
C ARG A 94 -10.32 -11.04 -0.94
N PHE A 95 -11.10 -9.99 -1.22
CA PHE A 95 -12.41 -10.16 -1.85
C PHE A 95 -12.32 -10.73 -3.26
N ARG A 96 -11.36 -10.30 -4.09
CA ARG A 96 -11.15 -10.81 -5.45
C ARG A 96 -10.62 -12.25 -5.50
N LEU A 97 -9.82 -12.66 -4.52
CA LEU A 97 -9.22 -14.01 -4.46
C LEU A 97 -10.16 -15.08 -3.86
N ASN A 98 -11.24 -14.67 -3.19
CA ASN A 98 -12.24 -15.56 -2.60
C ASN A 98 -13.50 -15.75 -3.49
N GLN A 99 -13.52 -15.13 -4.68
CA GLN A 99 -14.50 -15.37 -5.74
C GLN A 99 -13.94 -16.41 -6.72
#